data_AF-A0A6N3H324-F1
#
_entry.id   AF-A0A6N3H324-F1
#
_cell.length_a   1.000
_cell.length_b   1.000
_cell.length_c   1.000
_cell.angle_alpha   90.00
_cell.angle_beta   90.00
_cell.angle_gamma   90.00
#
_symmetry.space_group_name_H-M   'P 1'
#
loop_
_entity.id
_entity.type
_entity.pdbx_description
1 polymer ?
#
loop_
_entity_poly.entity_id
_entity_poly.type
_entity_poly.pdbx_seq_one_letter_code
_entity_poly.pdbx_strand_id
1 'polypeptide(L)'
;MNKKKLLGTTLAVLIGLTSSVPVFADTTTSNTSNTITQTSDKCKTRIGHKKNKLTTEQIAEKLNIDITGLSEDEAKAAVKEAMAEKHLAKLQEKASELGINTANLSEDQIRTAVREAMGTENSEKHLAKLQQKAAELGIDTTNLSQDQIKTAVKQAMTKNLQEKAAKLGIDTTNLSEEQIRTAVREAMGTNKERRQAKTEQTTSTSVSNESLADTEN
;
A
#
# COMPACT_ATOMS: atom_id res chain seq x y z
N MET A 1 -20.35 23.95 -54.55
CA MET A 1 -19.77 23.61 -53.22
C MET A 1 -20.63 22.54 -52.57
N ASN A 2 -20.01 21.39 -52.32
CA ASN A 2 -20.65 20.08 -52.39
C ASN A 2 -21.13 19.59 -51.02
N LYS A 3 -22.42 19.22 -50.92
CA LYS A 3 -23.03 18.57 -49.75
C LYS A 3 -22.88 17.06 -49.91
N LYS A 4 -22.06 16.40 -49.08
CA LYS A 4 -21.91 14.94 -49.10
C LYS A 4 -22.97 14.32 -48.20
N LYS A 5 -23.94 13.63 -48.81
CA LYS A 5 -24.93 12.78 -48.16
C LYS A 5 -24.25 11.45 -47.76
N LEU A 6 -24.40 11.04 -46.51
CA LEU A 6 -23.92 9.75 -46.00
C LEU A 6 -25.00 8.69 -46.31
N LEU A 7 -24.83 8.00 -47.45
CA LEU A 7 -25.64 6.87 -47.88
C LEU A 7 -24.96 5.59 -47.39
N GLY A 8 -25.71 4.73 -46.70
CA GLY A 8 -25.18 3.65 -45.87
C GLY A 8 -24.73 2.38 -46.60
N THR A 9 -24.30 1.41 -45.78
CA THR A 9 -24.15 0.00 -46.12
C THR A 9 -24.11 -0.82 -44.82
N THR A 10 -25.23 -1.48 -44.53
CA THR A 10 -25.33 -2.64 -43.64
C THR A 10 -24.47 -3.78 -44.18
N LEU A 11 -23.64 -4.38 -43.33
CA LEU A 11 -23.05 -5.70 -43.58
C LEU A 11 -23.37 -6.62 -42.40
N ALA A 12 -24.41 -7.44 -42.58
CA ALA A 12 -24.69 -8.58 -41.73
C ALA A 12 -23.82 -9.75 -42.19
N VAL A 13 -23.01 -10.32 -41.29
CA VAL A 13 -22.35 -11.61 -41.51
C VAL A 13 -22.92 -12.58 -40.47
N LEU A 14 -23.91 -13.35 -40.91
CA LEU A 14 -24.36 -14.59 -40.26
C LEU A 14 -23.35 -15.68 -40.60
N ILE A 15 -22.70 -16.27 -39.61
CA ILE A 15 -22.12 -17.62 -39.74
C ILE A 15 -22.61 -18.43 -38.55
N GLY A 16 -23.60 -19.28 -38.82
CA GLY A 16 -23.95 -20.40 -37.96
C GLY A 16 -23.09 -21.60 -38.33
N LEU A 17 -22.55 -22.28 -37.32
CA LEU A 17 -22.21 -23.69 -37.42
C LEU A 17 -22.73 -24.38 -36.15
N THR A 18 -23.75 -25.20 -36.39
CA THR A 18 -24.36 -26.15 -35.48
C THR A 18 -23.39 -27.29 -35.18
N SER A 19 -23.18 -27.63 -33.91
CA SER A 19 -22.68 -28.94 -33.51
C SER A 19 -23.58 -29.52 -32.39
N SER A 20 -24.55 -30.32 -32.84
CA SER A 20 -25.04 -31.56 -32.23
C SER A 20 -24.93 -31.72 -30.70
N VAL A 21 -26.06 -31.56 -30.02
CA VAL A 21 -26.33 -32.23 -28.74
C VAL A 21 -26.91 -33.62 -29.01
N PRO A 22 -26.35 -34.71 -28.47
CA PRO A 22 -27.07 -35.97 -28.41
C PRO A 22 -28.16 -35.87 -27.34
N VAL A 23 -29.41 -35.94 -27.80
CA VAL A 23 -30.58 -36.27 -26.99
C VAL A 23 -30.57 -37.79 -26.78
N PHE A 24 -30.37 -38.23 -25.54
CA PHE A 24 -30.73 -39.58 -25.12
C PHE A 24 -32.09 -39.50 -24.43
N ALA A 25 -33.12 -40.00 -25.08
CA ALA A 25 -34.31 -40.50 -24.42
C ALA A 25 -34.24 -42.03 -24.49
N ASP A 26 -34.18 -42.74 -23.36
CA ASP A 26 -35.31 -43.53 -22.90
C ASP A 26 -35.05 -44.15 -21.51
N THR A 27 -36.16 -44.45 -20.87
CA THR A 27 -36.43 -44.87 -19.50
C THR A 27 -36.02 -46.32 -19.26
N THR A 28 -35.40 -46.67 -18.12
CA THR A 28 -35.65 -47.91 -17.36
C THR A 28 -34.95 -47.86 -15.99
N THR A 29 -35.76 -48.05 -14.95
CA THR A 29 -35.43 -48.35 -13.55
C THR A 29 -34.35 -49.42 -13.39
N SER A 30 -33.34 -49.18 -12.53
CA SER A 30 -32.99 -50.04 -11.38
C SER A 30 -31.56 -49.77 -10.86
N ASN A 31 -31.50 -49.51 -9.55
CA ASN A 31 -30.48 -49.94 -8.59
C ASN A 31 -29.06 -49.35 -8.55
N THR A 32 -28.78 -48.87 -7.33
CA THR A 32 -27.55 -49.05 -6.55
C THR A 32 -26.42 -48.03 -6.73
N SER A 33 -26.29 -47.23 -5.66
CA SER A 33 -25.11 -46.71 -4.98
C SER A 33 -23.81 -46.51 -5.77
N ASN A 34 -23.29 -45.28 -5.73
CA ASN A 34 -22.03 -44.91 -5.06
C ASN A 34 -21.59 -43.52 -5.58
N THR A 35 -22.00 -42.46 -4.88
CA THR A 35 -21.46 -41.11 -5.12
C THR A 35 -20.11 -40.99 -4.43
N ILE A 36 -19.02 -41.15 -5.17
CA ILE A 36 -17.69 -40.66 -4.77
C ILE A 36 -17.45 -39.38 -5.54
N THR A 37 -17.75 -38.25 -4.90
CA THR A 37 -17.38 -36.92 -5.37
C THR A 37 -15.89 -36.72 -5.14
N GLN A 38 -15.09 -36.83 -6.21
CA GLN A 38 -13.79 -36.16 -6.26
C GLN A 38 -14.04 -34.69 -6.58
N THR A 39 -14.07 -33.85 -5.57
CA THR A 39 -13.85 -32.40 -5.70
C THR A 39 -12.48 -32.08 -5.10
N SER A 40 -11.57 -31.73 -5.99
CA SER A 40 -10.21 -31.30 -5.74
C SER A 40 -10.18 -29.85 -5.24
N ASP A 41 -10.70 -29.59 -4.04
CA ASP A 41 -10.54 -28.29 -3.40
C ASP A 41 -9.32 -28.32 -2.48
N LYS A 42 -8.14 -28.04 -3.06
CA LYS A 42 -6.99 -27.53 -2.29
C LYS A 42 -7.39 -26.17 -1.71
N CYS A 43 -8.09 -26.19 -0.58
CA CYS A 43 -8.34 -25.04 0.25
C CYS A 43 -6.99 -24.51 0.75
N LYS A 44 -6.50 -23.48 0.04
CA LYS A 44 -5.35 -22.69 0.43
C LYS A 44 -5.71 -22.03 1.76
N THR A 45 -5.14 -22.52 2.86
CA THR A 45 -5.22 -21.90 4.17
C THR A 45 -4.62 -20.49 4.08
N ARG A 46 -5.47 -19.51 3.78
CA ARG A 46 -5.19 -18.11 4.03
C ARG A 46 -5.03 -18.01 5.54
N ILE A 47 -3.78 -17.88 6.01
CA ILE A 47 -3.45 -17.49 7.37
C ILE A 47 -4.06 -16.10 7.55
N GLY A 48 -5.35 -16.08 7.88
CA GLY A 48 -6.03 -14.90 8.33
C GLY A 48 -5.34 -14.54 9.63
N HIS A 49 -4.78 -13.33 9.71
CA HIS A 49 -4.52 -12.70 10.98
C HIS A 49 -5.83 -12.79 11.78
N LYS A 50 -5.90 -13.75 12.72
CA LYS A 50 -7.00 -13.87 13.67
C LYS A 50 -6.87 -12.62 14.53
N LYS A 51 -7.52 -11.53 14.12
CA LYS A 51 -7.70 -10.37 14.97
C LYS A 51 -8.39 -10.92 16.21
N ASN A 52 -7.68 -10.98 17.33
CA ASN A 52 -8.27 -11.36 18.61
C ASN A 52 -9.46 -10.42 18.82
N LYS A 53 -10.67 -10.94 18.66
CA LYS A 53 -11.90 -10.18 18.87
C LYS A 53 -11.91 -9.83 20.35
N LEU A 54 -11.82 -8.54 20.68
CA LEU A 54 -11.94 -8.09 22.06
C LEU A 54 -13.28 -8.59 22.63
N THR A 55 -13.26 -9.11 23.85
CA THR A 55 -14.47 -9.51 24.57
C THR A 55 -15.27 -8.27 24.99
N THR A 56 -16.57 -8.41 25.22
CA THR A 56 -17.45 -7.32 25.64
C THR A 56 -16.93 -6.64 26.91
N GLU A 57 -16.38 -7.40 27.85
CA GLU A 57 -15.75 -6.92 29.08
C GLU A 57 -14.55 -6.01 28.81
N GLN A 58 -13.65 -6.41 27.90
CA GLN A 58 -12.47 -5.61 27.54
C GLN A 58 -12.84 -4.29 26.86
N ILE A 59 -13.96 -4.26 26.13
CA ILE A 59 -14.46 -3.04 25.50
C ILE A 59 -15.17 -2.17 26.54
N ALA A 60 -15.97 -2.77 27.43
CA ALA A 60 -16.62 -2.08 28.53
C ALA A 60 -15.59 -1.38 29.43
N GLU A 61 -14.52 -2.08 29.81
CA GLU A 61 -13.41 -1.51 30.58
C GLU A 61 -12.75 -0.33 29.85
N LYS A 62 -12.45 -0.48 28.54
CA LYS A 62 -11.85 0.61 27.72
C LYS A 62 -12.76 1.81 27.50
N LEU A 63 -14.06 1.63 27.66
CA LEU A 63 -15.07 2.66 27.53
C LEU A 63 -15.58 3.13 28.89
N ASN A 64 -15.03 2.60 30.00
CA ASN A 64 -15.48 2.84 31.38
C ASN A 64 -16.99 2.62 31.57
N ILE A 65 -17.53 1.56 30.96
CA ILE A 65 -18.94 1.17 31.06
C ILE A 65 -19.06 0.13 32.17
N ASP A 66 -19.91 0.41 33.16
CA ASP A 66 -20.30 -0.59 34.14
C ASP A 66 -21.29 -1.56 33.51
N ILE A 67 -20.90 -2.83 33.44
CA ILE A 67 -21.73 -3.93 32.94
C ILE A 67 -22.12 -4.89 34.07
N THR A 68 -21.80 -4.57 35.32
CA THR A 68 -22.14 -5.41 36.47
C THR A 68 -23.65 -5.48 36.66
N GLY A 69 -24.17 -6.69 36.89
CA GLY A 69 -25.62 -6.90 37.04
C GLY A 69 -26.43 -6.92 35.74
N LEU A 70 -25.81 -6.73 34.57
CA LEU A 70 -26.46 -6.88 33.26
C LEU A 70 -26.34 -8.31 32.74
N SER A 71 -27.35 -8.76 31.99
CA SER A 71 -27.23 -9.97 31.19
C SER A 71 -26.20 -9.80 30.06
N GLU A 72 -25.70 -10.90 29.50
CA GLU A 72 -24.69 -10.85 28.44
C GLU A 72 -25.16 -10.05 27.21
N ASP A 73 -26.44 -10.12 26.88
CA ASP A 73 -27.02 -9.40 25.74
C ASP A 73 -27.23 -7.91 26.03
N GLU A 74 -27.62 -7.56 27.26
CA GLU A 74 -27.71 -6.16 27.70
C GLU A 74 -26.33 -5.50 27.78
N ALA A 75 -25.33 -6.21 28.29
CA ALA A 75 -23.94 -5.73 28.31
C ALA A 75 -23.40 -5.50 26.90
N LYS A 76 -23.71 -6.39 25.94
CA LYS A 76 -23.35 -6.21 24.52
C LYS A 76 -24.06 -5.02 23.90
N ALA A 77 -25.33 -4.81 24.21
CA ALA A 77 -26.10 -3.68 23.70
C ALA A 77 -25.51 -2.35 24.19
N ALA A 78 -25.27 -2.23 25.50
CA ALA A 78 -24.67 -1.04 26.12
C ALA A 78 -23.28 -0.72 25.53
N VAL A 79 -22.43 -1.74 25.36
CA VAL A 79 -21.10 -1.58 24.74
C VAL A 79 -21.20 -1.15 23.28
N LYS A 80 -22.16 -1.70 22.52
CA LYS A 80 -22.37 -1.36 21.11
C LYS A 80 -22.85 0.09 20.95
N GLU A 81 -23.75 0.53 21.82
CA GLU A 81 -24.27 1.89 21.85
C GLU A 81 -23.16 2.90 22.18
N ALA A 82 -22.42 2.67 23.27
CA ALA A 82 -21.30 3.52 23.64
C ALA A 82 -20.18 3.56 22.58
N MET A 83 -19.94 2.44 21.87
CA MET A 83 -19.03 2.44 20.73
C MET A 83 -19.55 3.28 19.57
N ALA A 84 -20.85 3.22 19.28
CA ALA A 84 -21.47 4.03 18.23
C ALA A 84 -21.38 5.52 18.56
N GLU A 85 -21.68 5.92 19.79
CA GLU A 85 -21.55 7.30 20.26
C GLU A 85 -20.12 7.81 20.16
N LYS A 86 -19.15 7.03 20.65
CA LYS A 86 -17.73 7.39 20.56
C LYS A 86 -17.25 7.47 19.12
N HIS A 87 -17.73 6.59 18.25
CA HIS A 87 -17.41 6.61 16.83
C HIS A 87 -17.99 7.88 16.17
N LEU A 88 -19.24 8.22 16.47
CA LEU A 88 -19.89 9.43 15.99
C LEU A 88 -19.16 10.69 16.46
N ALA A 89 -18.78 10.77 17.73
CA ALA A 89 -18.02 11.90 18.28
C ALA A 89 -16.66 12.07 17.57
N LYS A 90 -15.91 10.98 17.37
CA LYS A 90 -14.66 11.00 16.60
C LYS A 90 -14.87 11.44 15.15
N LEU A 91 -15.98 11.03 14.55
CA LEU A 91 -16.30 11.39 13.18
C LEU A 91 -16.61 12.89 13.05
N GLN A 92 -17.31 13.47 14.03
CA GLN A 92 -17.56 14.91 14.10
C GLN A 92 -16.29 15.71 14.39
N GLU A 93 -15.41 15.21 15.26
CA GLU A 93 -14.09 15.80 15.51
C GLU A 93 -13.26 15.84 14.21
N LYS A 94 -13.19 14.70 13.50
CA LYS A 94 -12.50 14.62 12.20
C LYS A 94 -13.12 15.51 11.14
N ALA A 95 -14.45 15.59 11.10
CA ALA A 95 -15.14 16.52 10.21
C ALA A 95 -14.75 17.97 10.51
N SER A 96 -14.68 18.35 11.79
CA SER A 96 -14.29 19.68 12.23
C SER A 96 -12.82 20.00 11.88
N GLU A 97 -11.91 19.05 12.11
CA GLU A 97 -10.48 19.16 11.73
C GLU A 97 -10.31 19.38 10.22
N LEU A 98 -11.15 18.74 9.41
CA LEU A 98 -11.16 18.85 7.96
C LEU A 98 -12.02 20.03 7.43
N GLY A 99 -12.61 20.84 8.32
CA GLY A 99 -13.45 21.98 7.95
C GLY A 99 -14.79 21.62 7.31
N ILE A 100 -15.29 20.40 7.53
CA ILE A 100 -16.56 19.92 7.00
C ILE A 100 -17.70 20.37 7.92
N ASN A 101 -18.70 21.07 7.35
CA ASN A 101 -19.92 21.43 8.09
C ASN A 101 -20.85 20.21 8.24
N THR A 102 -21.08 19.78 9.48
CA THR A 102 -21.90 18.61 9.82
C THR A 102 -23.35 18.94 10.18
N ALA A 103 -23.73 20.23 10.29
CA ALA A 103 -24.98 20.69 10.91
C ALA A 103 -26.28 20.13 10.30
N ASN A 104 -26.24 19.63 9.05
CA ASN A 104 -27.40 19.09 8.34
C ASN A 104 -27.12 17.74 7.66
N LEU A 105 -26.10 17.01 8.12
CA LEU A 105 -25.70 15.74 7.53
C LEU A 105 -26.08 14.57 8.44
N SER A 106 -26.57 13.48 7.85
CA SER A 106 -26.71 12.21 8.56
C SER A 106 -25.35 11.62 8.90
N GLU A 107 -25.28 10.69 9.86
CA GLU A 107 -24.00 10.03 10.22
C GLU A 107 -23.29 9.43 9.00
N ASP A 108 -24.03 8.75 8.12
CA ASP A 108 -23.44 8.14 6.92
C ASP A 108 -22.93 9.19 5.93
N GLN A 109 -23.59 10.35 5.85
CA GLN A 109 -23.12 11.48 5.03
C GLN A 109 -21.85 12.09 5.62
N ILE A 110 -21.80 12.32 6.94
CA ILE A 110 -20.59 12.78 7.63
C ILE A 110 -19.45 11.78 7.38
N ARG A 111 -19.74 10.48 7.46
CA ARG A 111 -18.75 9.41 7.24
C ARG A 111 -18.17 9.42 5.84
N THR A 112 -19.04 9.64 4.86
CA THR A 112 -18.65 9.73 3.46
C THR A 112 -17.81 10.98 3.21
N ALA A 113 -18.29 12.14 3.66
CA ALA A 113 -17.58 13.41 3.52
C ALA A 113 -16.19 13.39 4.18
N VAL A 114 -16.08 12.86 5.41
CA VAL A 114 -14.80 12.69 6.11
C VAL A 114 -13.88 11.75 5.35
N ARG A 115 -14.40 10.63 4.83
CA ARG A 115 -13.60 9.68 4.05
C ARG A 115 -13.08 10.30 2.76
N GLU A 116 -13.92 11.06 2.06
CA GLU A 116 -13.54 11.76 0.83
C GLU A 116 -12.48 12.82 1.11
N ALA A 117 -12.69 13.68 2.11
CA ALA A 117 -11.75 14.72 2.52
C ALA A 117 -10.40 14.15 3.00
N MET A 118 -10.41 13.05 3.77
CA MET A 118 -9.17 12.36 4.12
C MET A 118 -8.51 11.68 2.92
N GLY A 119 -9.32 11.19 1.97
CA GLY A 119 -8.84 10.65 0.71
C GLY A 119 -8.10 11.72 -0.10
N THR A 120 -8.65 12.93 -0.20
CA THR A 120 -8.02 14.05 -0.89
C THR A 120 -6.79 14.54 -0.14
N GLU A 121 -6.86 14.75 1.18
CA GLU A 121 -5.69 15.19 1.98
C GLU A 121 -4.52 14.20 1.86
N ASN A 122 -4.79 12.89 1.96
CA ASN A 122 -3.76 11.88 1.78
C ASN A 122 -3.21 11.85 0.33
N SER A 123 -4.07 12.11 -0.65
CA SER A 123 -3.67 12.19 -2.06
C SER A 123 -2.79 13.40 -2.34
N GLU A 124 -3.15 14.57 -1.83
CA GLU A 124 -2.39 15.82 -1.93
C GLU A 124 -1.06 15.72 -1.20
N LYS A 125 -1.05 15.20 0.02
CA LYS A 125 0.18 14.96 0.79
C LYS A 125 1.10 13.96 0.07
N HIS A 126 0.54 12.93 -0.54
CA HIS A 126 1.31 11.99 -1.36
C HIS A 126 1.84 12.66 -2.64
N LEU A 127 1.03 13.47 -3.30
CA LEU A 127 1.42 14.24 -4.49
C LEU A 127 2.54 15.24 -4.16
N ALA A 128 2.44 15.98 -3.07
CA ALA A 128 3.46 16.92 -2.61
C ALA A 128 4.80 16.21 -2.33
N LYS A 129 4.78 15.06 -1.63
CA LYS A 129 5.98 14.23 -1.43
C LYS A 129 6.56 13.73 -2.75
N LEU A 130 5.71 13.40 -3.70
CA LEU A 130 6.13 12.90 -5.00
C LEU A 130 6.76 14.01 -5.85
N GLN A 131 6.19 15.21 -5.83
CA GLN A 131 6.75 16.41 -6.45
C GLN A 131 8.08 16.81 -5.81
N GLN A 132 8.18 16.76 -4.48
CA GLN A 132 9.44 16.98 -3.77
C GLN A 132 10.52 16.00 -4.24
N LYS A 133 10.20 14.70 -4.29
CA LYS A 133 11.12 13.68 -4.80
C LYS A 133 11.48 13.91 -6.27
N ALA A 134 10.53 14.35 -7.08
CA ALA A 134 10.80 14.69 -8.47
C ALA A 134 11.78 15.85 -8.59
N ALA A 135 11.59 16.92 -7.80
CA ALA A 135 12.51 18.06 -7.74
C ALA A 135 13.91 17.65 -7.24
N GLU A 136 14.01 16.82 -6.20
CA GLU A 136 15.29 16.27 -5.70
C GLU A 136 16.04 15.47 -6.77
N LEU A 137 15.30 14.82 -7.68
CA LEU A 137 15.86 14.04 -8.80
C LEU A 137 16.01 14.87 -10.09
N GLY A 138 15.71 16.17 -10.06
CA GLY A 138 15.80 17.07 -11.21
C GLY A 138 14.77 16.81 -12.31
N ILE A 139 13.62 16.23 -11.97
CA ILE A 139 12.53 15.94 -12.90
C ILE A 139 11.59 17.14 -12.96
N ASP A 140 11.35 17.65 -14.16
CA ASP A 140 10.30 18.64 -14.40
C ASP A 140 8.91 17.96 -14.31
N THR A 141 8.09 18.41 -13.37
CA THR A 141 6.74 17.90 -13.17
C THR A 141 5.66 18.76 -13.83
N THR A 142 6.04 19.82 -14.54
CA THR A 142 5.10 20.73 -15.19
C THR A 142 4.27 19.97 -16.21
N ASN A 143 2.94 20.13 -16.14
CA ASN A 143 1.97 19.44 -17.02
C ASN A 143 1.98 17.91 -16.96
N LEU A 144 2.51 17.29 -15.91
CA LEU A 144 2.44 15.84 -15.70
C LEU A 144 1.31 15.46 -14.73
N SER A 145 0.61 14.37 -15.03
CA SER A 145 -0.33 13.74 -14.10
C SER A 145 0.41 13.06 -12.94
N GLN A 146 -0.27 12.82 -11.82
CA GLN A 146 0.32 12.13 -10.66
C GLN A 146 0.96 10.78 -11.02
N ASP A 147 0.33 10.00 -11.91
CA ASP A 147 0.87 8.71 -12.35
C ASP A 147 2.09 8.86 -13.26
N GLN A 148 2.13 9.91 -14.08
CA GLN A 148 3.29 10.24 -14.89
C GLN A 148 4.47 10.67 -14.01
N ILE A 149 4.24 11.55 -13.03
CA ILE A 149 5.27 11.94 -12.05
C ILE A 149 5.78 10.70 -11.32
N LYS A 150 4.89 9.80 -10.89
CA LYS A 150 5.27 8.57 -10.18
C LYS A 150 6.18 7.68 -11.02
N THR A 151 5.82 7.52 -12.29
CA THR A 151 6.60 6.72 -13.24
C THR A 151 7.96 7.35 -13.48
N ALA A 152 8.02 8.66 -13.73
CA ALA A 152 9.26 9.40 -13.94
C ALA A 152 10.18 9.32 -12.71
N VAL A 153 9.65 9.54 -11.50
CA VAL A 153 10.39 9.40 -10.23
C VAL A 153 10.94 8.00 -10.08
N LYS A 154 10.14 6.96 -10.36
CA LYS A 154 10.60 5.57 -10.27
C LYS A 154 11.76 5.31 -11.24
N GLN A 155 11.62 5.72 -12.50
CA GLN A 155 12.66 5.56 -13.52
C GLN A 155 13.96 6.28 -13.14
N ALA A 156 13.86 7.52 -12.66
CA ALA A 156 15.02 8.29 -12.22
C ALA A 156 15.69 7.66 -11.00
N MET A 157 14.92 7.14 -10.03
CA MET A 157 15.48 6.40 -8.89
C MET A 157 16.19 5.12 -9.33
N THR A 158 15.62 4.35 -10.25
CA THR A 158 16.26 3.13 -10.76
C THR A 158 17.56 3.47 -11.50
N LYS A 159 17.58 4.53 -12.31
CA LYS A 159 18.79 5.01 -12.98
C LYS A 159 19.86 5.45 -11.98
N ASN A 160 19.49 6.29 -11.00
CA ASN A 160 20.42 6.75 -9.96
C ASN A 160 20.98 5.58 -9.13
N LEU A 161 20.15 4.57 -8.87
CA LEU A 161 20.56 3.35 -8.18
C LEU A 161 21.59 2.56 -9.00
N GLN A 162 21.37 2.39 -10.30
CA GLN A 162 22.33 1.73 -11.19
C GLN A 162 23.65 2.52 -11.28
N GLU A 163 23.59 3.85 -11.38
CA GLU A 163 24.78 4.70 -11.37
C GLU A 163 25.56 4.58 -10.05
N LYS A 164 24.86 4.50 -8.91
CA LYS A 164 25.50 4.26 -7.60
C LYS A 164 26.13 2.87 -7.53
N ALA A 165 25.45 1.85 -8.02
CA ALA A 165 25.98 0.49 -8.08
C ALA A 165 27.27 0.44 -8.92
N ALA A 166 27.27 1.06 -10.11
CA ALA A 166 28.44 1.15 -10.97
C ALA A 166 29.61 1.90 -10.29
N LYS A 167 29.33 3.03 -9.63
CA LYS A 167 30.35 3.78 -8.85
C LYS A 167 30.96 2.98 -7.70
N LEU A 168 30.20 2.05 -7.13
CA LEU A 168 30.63 1.16 -6.05
C LEU A 168 31.22 -0.16 -6.57
N GLY A 169 31.28 -0.36 -7.89
CA GLY A 169 31.78 -1.59 -8.50
C GLY A 169 30.87 -2.81 -8.32
N ILE A 170 29.58 -2.59 -8.08
CA ILE A 170 28.58 -3.66 -7.90
C ILE A 170 28.06 -4.07 -9.28
N ASP A 171 28.19 -5.35 -9.62
CA ASP A 171 27.58 -5.94 -10.82
C ASP A 171 26.06 -6.09 -10.64
N THR A 172 25.29 -5.50 -11.55
CA THR A 172 23.82 -5.50 -11.51
C THR A 172 23.17 -6.45 -12.52
N THR A 173 23.95 -7.17 -13.35
CA THR A 173 23.43 -7.91 -14.53
C THR A 173 22.43 -9.02 -14.19
N ASN A 174 22.48 -9.60 -13.00
CA ASN A 174 21.59 -10.68 -12.57
C ASN A 174 20.90 -10.41 -11.22
N LEU A 175 20.79 -9.14 -10.83
CA LEU A 175 20.19 -8.74 -9.55
C LEU A 175 18.84 -8.06 -9.77
N SER A 176 17.89 -8.36 -8.90
CA SER A 176 16.63 -7.61 -8.81
C SER A 176 16.89 -6.20 -8.29
N GLU A 177 15.97 -5.26 -8.56
CA GLU A 177 16.09 -3.88 -8.07
C GLU A 177 16.26 -3.82 -6.54
N GLU A 178 15.60 -4.70 -5.81
CA GLU A 178 15.72 -4.79 -4.35
C GLU A 178 17.09 -5.32 -3.91
N GLN A 179 17.63 -6.31 -4.61
CA GLN A 179 18.99 -6.82 -4.35
C GLN A 179 20.05 -5.75 -4.64
N ILE A 180 19.90 -4.99 -5.72
CA ILE A 180 20.80 -3.87 -6.04
C ILE A 180 20.72 -2.79 -4.93
N ARG A 181 19.51 -2.45 -4.46
CA ARG A 181 19.34 -1.49 -3.34
C ARG A 181 20.05 -1.95 -2.08
N THR A 182 19.93 -3.23 -1.74
CA THR A 182 20.58 -3.79 -0.56
C THR A 182 22.09 -3.77 -0.70
N ALA A 183 22.63 -4.27 -1.81
CA ALA A 183 24.08 -4.25 -2.08
C ALA A 183 24.65 -2.83 -2.06
N VAL A 184 23.98 -1.85 -2.69
CA VAL A 184 24.39 -0.44 -2.67
C VAL A 184 24.35 0.13 -1.25
N ARG A 185 23.33 -0.20 -0.44
CA ARG A 185 23.24 0.25 0.95
C ARG A 185 24.39 -0.31 1.80
N GLU A 186 24.68 -1.59 1.67
CA GLU A 186 25.78 -2.26 2.38
C GLU A 186 27.15 -1.69 1.99
N ALA A 187 27.38 -1.50 0.69
CA ALA A 187 28.60 -0.89 0.18
C ALA A 187 28.76 0.58 0.62
N MET A 188 27.68 1.35 0.78
CA MET A 188 27.76 2.71 1.33
C MET A 188 27.94 2.74 2.84
N GLY A 189 27.32 1.82 3.59
CA GLY A 189 27.46 1.69 5.04
C GLY A 189 28.91 1.36 5.44
N THR A 190 29.50 0.38 4.77
CA THR A 190 30.91 -0.01 4.97
C THR A 190 31.90 1.09 4.59
N ASN A 191 31.59 1.90 3.57
CA ASN A 191 32.44 3.05 3.20
C ASN A 191 32.37 4.18 4.22
N LYS A 192 31.24 4.36 4.92
CA LYS A 192 31.11 5.33 6.02
C LYS A 192 32.01 4.94 7.21
N GLU A 193 32.02 3.66 7.58
CA GLU A 193 32.90 3.13 8.63
C GLU A 193 34.39 3.21 8.24
N ARG A 194 34.74 2.88 6.98
CA ARG A 194 36.11 3.04 6.48
C ARG A 194 36.58 4.49 6.46
N ARG A 195 35.70 5.46 6.22
CA ARG A 195 36.02 6.89 6.30
C ARG A 195 36.28 7.35 7.73
N GLN A 196 35.53 6.83 8.71
CA GLN A 196 35.77 7.14 10.13
C GLN A 196 37.12 6.58 10.60
N ALA A 197 37.41 5.32 10.28
CA ALA A 197 38.69 4.69 10.62
C ALA A 197 39.91 5.37 9.97
N LYS A 198 39.80 5.85 8.73
CA LYS A 198 40.88 6.59 8.06
C LYS A 198 41.11 7.98 8.65
N THR A 199 40.07 8.64 9.17
CA THR A 199 40.18 9.97 9.80
C THR A 199 40.87 9.86 11.17
N GLU A 200 40.59 8.79 11.93
CA GLU A 200 41.28 8.49 13.19
C GLU A 200 42.77 8.14 12.97
N GLN A 201 43.09 7.39 11.91
CA GLN A 201 44.48 7.04 11.58
C GLN A 201 45.32 8.25 11.14
N THR A 202 44.74 9.22 10.42
CA THR A 202 45.45 10.46 10.05
C THR A 202 45.65 11.40 11.24
N THR A 203 44.79 11.34 12.26
CA THR A 203 44.91 12.18 13.47
C THR A 203 45.94 11.60 14.45
N SER A 204 46.08 10.27 14.56
CA SER A 204 47.14 9.67 15.39
C SER A 204 48.55 9.75 14.78
N THR A 205 48.68 9.95 13.46
CA THR A 205 49.99 10.07 12.82
C THR A 205 50.56 11.50 12.91
N SER A 206 49.73 12.53 13.03
CA SER A 206 50.22 13.92 13.16
C SER A 206 50.66 14.31 14.57
N VAL A 207 50.20 13.61 15.62
CA VAL A 207 50.57 13.94 17.02
C VAL A 207 51.92 13.32 17.43
N SER A 208 52.38 12.28 16.73
CA SER A 208 53.63 11.58 17.08
C SER A 208 54.91 12.21 16.48
N ASN A 209 54.79 13.22 15.61
CA ASN A 209 55.95 13.83 14.94
C ASN A 209 56.40 15.18 15.53
N GLU A 210 55.78 15.69 16.60
CA GLU A 210 56.17 16.97 17.22
C GLU A 210 56.92 16.80 18.57
N SER A 211 57.25 15.57 18.99
CA SER A 211 57.80 15.27 20.33
C SER A 211 59.31 14.96 20.38
N LEU A 212 60.08 15.21 19.33
CA LEU A 212 61.52 14.82 19.28
C LEU A 212 62.49 15.97 18.96
N ALA A 213 62.13 17.22 19.26
CA ALA A 213 63.10 18.30 19.35
C ALA A 213 63.12 18.82 20.79
N ASP A 214 64.33 19.02 21.30
CA ASP A 214 64.69 19.72 22.55
C ASP A 214 64.84 18.89 23.82
N THR A 215 65.94 18.13 23.89
CA THR A 215 66.80 18.11 25.09
C THR A 215 68.27 17.86 24.72
N GLU A 216 68.96 18.90 24.24
CA GLU A 216 70.42 19.02 24.38
C GLU A 216 70.74 20.48 24.75
N ASN A 217 70.92 20.75 26.04
CA ASN A 217 71.94 21.65 26.59
C ASN A 217 72.05 21.47 28.11
#